data_AF-A0A838QHQ4-F1
#
_entry.id   AF-A0A838QHQ4-F1
#
_cell.length_a   1.000
_cell.length_b   1.000
_cell.length_c   1.000
_cell.angle_alpha   90.00
_cell.angle_beta   90.00
_cell.angle_gamma   90.00
#
_symmetry.space_group_name_H-M   'P 1'
#
loop_
_entity.id
_entity.type
_entity.pdbx_description
1 polymer ?
#
loop_
_entity_poly.entity_id
_entity_poly.type
_entity_poly.pdbx_seq_one_letter_code
_entity_poly.pdbx_strand_id
1 'polypeptide(L)'
;MHTTFQAIKAQHSGGQTRMQIIADWLTNLASSTAFFLFHVVAFSAWILLNSGIGGMPAYDPFPFGLLTMVVSLEAIFLSIFVLMSQSRESKIGELREELTLQVNLRIEEEVTKTLHLVAGLYTRLGHTVGEDPELREMLKPLDPERMEREVTDQIHAAIPRLKFGKKRAPTG
;
A
#
# COMPACT_ATOMS: atom_id res chain seq x y z
N MET A 1 9.89 18.01 10.46
CA MET A 1 9.03 16.97 11.08
C MET A 1 9.19 15.58 10.45
N HIS A 2 9.50 15.45 9.16
CA HIS A 2 9.69 14.13 8.51
C HIS A 2 10.92 13.34 9.03
N THR A 3 11.97 14.04 9.45
CA THR A 3 13.22 13.44 9.98
C THR A 3 13.08 12.90 11.41
N THR A 4 12.23 13.50 12.24
CA THR A 4 12.00 13.05 13.61
C THR A 4 11.26 11.71 13.66
N PHE A 5 10.32 11.48 12.74
CA PHE A 5 9.64 10.19 12.62
C PHE A 5 10.58 9.08 12.13
N GLN A 6 11.50 9.41 11.20
CA GLN A 6 12.55 8.48 10.75
C GLN A 6 13.53 8.10 11.88
N ALA A 7 13.88 9.05 12.75
CA ALA A 7 14.75 8.79 13.90
C ALA A 7 14.11 7.81 14.91
N ILE A 8 12.80 7.93 15.16
CA ILE A 8 12.05 6.99 16.02
C ILE A 8 11.98 5.59 15.38
N LYS A 9 11.76 5.52 14.06
CA LYS A 9 11.72 4.25 13.31
C LYS A 9 13.10 3.56 13.24
N ALA A 10 14.18 4.34 13.16
CA ALA A 10 15.55 3.83 13.16
C ALA A 10 15.96 3.23 14.52
N GLN A 11 15.43 3.74 15.63
CA GLN A 11 15.74 3.26 16.97
C GLN A 11 15.05 1.93 17.34
N HIS A 12 14.00 1.51 16.62
CA HIS A 12 13.32 0.22 16.78
C HIS A 12 13.77 -0.87 15.79
N SER A 13 14.69 -0.57 14.87
CA SER A 13 15.21 -1.51 13.88
C SER A 13 16.41 -2.30 14.44
N GLY A 14 16.21 -2.96 15.58
CA GLY A 14 17.19 -3.88 16.16
C GLY A 14 17.31 -5.14 15.31
N GLY A 15 18.32 -5.18 14.44
CA GLY A 15 18.69 -6.33 13.62
C GLY A 15 17.95 -6.39 12.30
N GLN A 16 18.45 -5.68 11.28
CA GLN A 16 18.01 -5.93 9.90
C GLN A 16 18.41 -7.36 9.54
N THR A 17 17.44 -8.26 9.44
CA THR A 17 17.64 -9.60 8.92
C THR A 17 18.24 -9.47 7.52
N ARG A 18 19.18 -10.34 7.12
CA ARG A 18 19.84 -10.28 5.79
C ARG A 18 18.82 -10.20 4.63
N MET A 19 17.64 -10.79 4.82
CA MET A 19 16.50 -10.72 3.92
C MET A 19 15.98 -9.29 3.69
N GLN A 20 16.03 -8.44 4.71
CA GLN A 20 15.52 -7.06 4.66
C GLN A 20 16.45 -6.15 3.83
N ILE A 21 17.77 -6.32 3.99
CA ILE A 21 18.77 -5.64 3.16
C ILE A 21 18.61 -6.05 1.68
N ILE A 22 18.40 -7.34 1.44
CA ILE A 22 18.17 -7.87 0.09
C ILE A 22 16.86 -7.29 -0.48
N ALA A 23 15.77 -7.26 0.29
CA ALA A 23 14.49 -6.72 -0.14
C ALA A 23 14.57 -5.24 -0.51
N ASP A 24 15.26 -4.42 0.28
CA ASP A 24 15.41 -2.99 0.03
C ASP A 24 16.29 -2.73 -1.21
N TRP A 25 17.39 -3.48 -1.38
CA TRP A 25 18.22 -3.41 -2.58
C TRP A 25 17.44 -3.76 -3.85
N LEU A 26 16.64 -4.81 -3.77
CA LEU A 26 15.89 -5.39 -4.88
C LEU A 26 14.69 -4.54 -5.28
N THR A 27 14.06 -3.86 -4.31
CA THR A 27 13.04 -2.84 -4.56
C THR A 27 13.63 -1.63 -5.31
N ASN A 28 14.85 -1.24 -4.94
CA ASN A 28 15.57 -0.17 -5.66
C ASN A 28 15.96 -0.62 -7.08
N LEU A 29 16.33 -1.89 -7.29
CA LEU A 29 16.59 -2.43 -8.63
C LEU A 29 15.34 -2.52 -9.49
N ALA A 30 14.24 -3.03 -8.93
CA ALA A 30 12.98 -3.20 -9.64
C ALA A 30 12.36 -1.85 -10.06
N SER A 31 12.59 -0.79 -9.27
CA SER A 31 12.15 0.57 -9.60
C SER A 31 13.16 1.37 -10.44
N SER A 32 14.37 0.83 -10.65
CA SER A 32 15.42 1.54 -11.36
C SER A 32 15.23 1.46 -12.88
N THR A 33 15.09 2.62 -13.49
CA THR A 33 15.12 2.79 -14.96
C THR A 33 16.42 2.28 -15.58
N ALA A 34 17.52 2.24 -14.81
CA ALA A 34 18.80 1.70 -15.27
C ALA A 34 18.79 0.18 -15.47
N PHE A 35 18.04 -0.57 -14.65
CA PHE A 35 17.91 -2.03 -14.79
C PHE A 35 17.19 -2.41 -16.09
N PHE A 36 16.10 -1.69 -16.38
CA PHE A 36 15.38 -1.84 -17.64
C PHE A 36 16.27 -1.52 -18.85
N LEU A 37 16.98 -0.39 -18.83
CA LEU A 37 17.84 0.01 -19.94
C LEU A 37 18.99 -0.98 -20.15
N PHE A 38 19.58 -1.50 -19.08
CA PHE A 38 20.58 -2.56 -19.14
C PHE A 38 20.06 -3.80 -19.87
N HIS A 39 18.85 -4.26 -19.54
CA HIS A 39 18.22 -5.41 -20.21
C HIS A 39 18.00 -5.16 -21.70
N VAL A 40 17.49 -3.98 -22.06
CA VAL A 40 17.28 -3.60 -23.47
C VAL A 40 18.60 -3.64 -24.24
N VAL A 41 19.68 -3.09 -23.69
CA VAL A 41 21.01 -3.11 -24.31
C VAL A 41 21.57 -4.52 -24.38
N ALA A 42 21.48 -5.29 -23.30
CA ALA A 42 21.98 -6.67 -23.23
C ALA A 42 21.28 -7.59 -24.24
N PHE A 43 19.95 -7.53 -24.34
CA PHE A 43 19.18 -8.30 -25.32
C PHE A 43 19.49 -7.85 -26.76
N SER A 44 19.58 -6.54 -27.00
CA SER A 44 19.95 -6.02 -28.31
C SER A 44 21.35 -6.49 -28.73
N ALA A 45 22.32 -6.45 -27.82
CA ALA A 45 23.66 -6.96 -28.06
C ALA A 45 23.67 -8.48 -28.32
N TRP A 46 22.90 -9.26 -27.55
CA TRP A 46 22.80 -10.71 -27.74
C TRP A 46 22.22 -11.08 -29.11
N ILE A 47 21.18 -10.39 -29.54
CA ILE A 47 20.56 -10.58 -30.86
C ILE A 47 21.55 -10.20 -31.97
N LEU A 48 22.25 -9.08 -31.85
CA LEU A 48 23.24 -8.65 -32.85
C LEU A 48 24.41 -9.63 -32.97
N LEU A 49 24.93 -10.15 -31.84
CA LEU A 49 25.99 -11.15 -31.81
C LEU A 49 25.54 -12.49 -32.42
N ASN A 50 24.32 -12.93 -32.15
CA ASN A 50 23.78 -14.18 -32.71
C ASN A 50 23.20 -14.02 -34.13
N SER A 51 23.02 -12.79 -34.63
CA SER A 51 22.61 -12.51 -36.01
C SER A 51 23.73 -12.71 -37.04
N GLY A 52 24.91 -13.17 -36.63
CA GLY A 52 26.01 -13.54 -37.54
C GLY A 52 26.85 -12.37 -38.05
N ILE A 53 26.76 -11.20 -37.41
CA ILE A 53 27.64 -10.05 -37.70
C ILE A 53 29.05 -10.41 -37.19
N GLY A 54 29.87 -11.03 -38.06
CA GLY A 54 31.26 -11.39 -37.76
C GLY A 54 31.70 -12.81 -38.09
N GLY A 55 30.84 -13.65 -38.71
CA GLY A 55 31.24 -14.99 -39.19
C GLY A 55 31.47 -16.04 -38.09
N MET A 56 31.10 -15.75 -36.84
CA MET A 56 31.13 -16.72 -35.74
C MET A 56 29.91 -17.65 -35.80
N PRO A 57 30.05 -18.93 -35.39
CA PRO A 57 28.90 -19.84 -35.29
C PRO A 57 27.88 -19.31 -34.28
N ALA A 58 26.60 -19.31 -34.68
CA ALA A 58 25.50 -18.85 -33.82
C ALA A 58 25.41 -19.75 -32.58
N TYR A 59 25.68 -19.18 -31.40
CA TYR A 59 25.66 -19.89 -30.13
C TYR A 59 24.22 -20.18 -29.69
N ASP A 60 23.29 -19.26 -29.99
CA ASP A 60 21.86 -19.37 -29.73
C ASP A 60 21.09 -19.07 -31.02
N PRO A 61 20.91 -20.08 -31.92
CA PRO A 61 20.18 -19.89 -33.16
C PRO A 61 18.73 -19.45 -32.90
N PHE A 62 18.17 -18.67 -33.82
CA PHE A 62 16.74 -18.35 -33.79
C PHE A 62 15.94 -19.65 -33.66
N PRO A 63 15.11 -19.83 -32.61
CA PRO A 63 14.36 -18.81 -31.86
C PRO A 63 14.94 -18.34 -30.49
N PHE A 64 16.26 -18.38 -30.27
CA PHE A 64 16.93 -17.96 -29.03
C PHE A 64 16.46 -18.72 -27.77
N GLY A 65 16.61 -20.05 -27.79
CA GLY A 65 16.13 -20.92 -26.72
C GLY A 65 16.85 -20.69 -25.38
N LEU A 66 18.16 -20.42 -25.41
CA LEU A 66 18.94 -20.20 -24.19
C LEU A 66 18.57 -18.87 -23.53
N LEU A 67 18.48 -17.79 -24.29
CA LEU A 67 18.06 -16.49 -23.77
C LEU A 67 16.65 -16.58 -23.17
N THR A 68 15.71 -17.19 -23.87
CA THR A 68 14.32 -17.31 -23.40
C THR A 68 14.23 -18.10 -22.10
N MET A 69 15.00 -19.18 -21.96
CA MET A 69 15.06 -19.98 -20.74
C MET A 69 15.58 -19.15 -19.55
N VAL A 70 16.72 -18.48 -19.72
CA VAL A 70 17.33 -17.66 -18.66
C VAL A 70 16.41 -16.52 -18.25
N VAL A 71 15.84 -15.79 -19.22
CA VAL A 71 14.91 -14.68 -18.96
C VAL A 71 13.64 -15.16 -18.25
N SER A 72 13.10 -16.32 -18.62
CA SER A 72 11.90 -16.87 -17.95
C SER A 72 12.17 -17.18 -16.47
N LEU A 73 13.34 -17.74 -16.16
CA LEU A 73 13.74 -18.01 -14.80
C LEU A 73 13.95 -16.71 -14.03
N GLU A 74 14.66 -15.74 -14.62
CA GLU A 74 14.88 -14.42 -14.04
C GLU A 74 13.56 -13.69 -13.75
N ALA A 75 12.58 -13.76 -14.66
CA ALA A 75 11.27 -13.16 -14.47
C ALA A 75 10.49 -13.73 -13.28
N ILE A 76 10.59 -15.05 -13.02
CA ILE A 76 9.99 -15.68 -11.85
C ILE A 76 10.61 -15.13 -10.56
N PHE A 77 11.94 -15.04 -10.50
CA PHE A 77 12.64 -14.44 -9.36
C PHE A 77 12.21 -12.99 -9.13
N LEU A 78 12.22 -12.16 -10.19
CA LEU A 78 11.77 -10.77 -10.12
C LEU A 78 10.32 -10.66 -9.62
N SER A 79 9.42 -11.51 -10.09
CA SER A 79 8.02 -11.52 -9.66
C SER A 79 7.86 -11.85 -8.18
N ILE A 80 8.56 -12.89 -7.69
CA ILE A 80 8.56 -13.25 -6.26
C ILE A 80 9.11 -12.10 -5.42
N PHE A 81 10.18 -11.46 -5.88
CA PHE A 81 10.79 -10.33 -5.21
C PHE A 81 9.89 -9.11 -5.15
N VAL A 82 9.22 -8.78 -6.25
CA VAL A 82 8.21 -7.73 -6.31
C VAL A 82 7.06 -8.06 -5.35
N LEU A 83 6.55 -9.29 -5.36
CA LEU A 83 5.47 -9.71 -4.46
C LEU A 83 5.87 -9.62 -2.99
N MET A 84 7.10 -10.01 -2.65
CA MET A 84 7.64 -9.89 -1.30
C MET A 84 7.77 -8.43 -0.86
N SER A 85 8.25 -7.55 -1.75
CA SER A 85 8.33 -6.11 -1.50
C SER A 85 6.94 -5.50 -1.30
N GLN A 86 5.98 -5.83 -2.18
CA GLN A 86 4.59 -5.41 -2.09
C GLN A 86 3.92 -5.89 -0.80
N SER A 87 4.12 -7.15 -0.40
CA SER A 87 3.56 -7.69 0.86
C SER A 87 4.09 -6.95 2.09
N ARG A 88 5.38 -6.58 2.09
CA ARG A 88 5.99 -5.78 3.16
C ARG A 88 5.42 -4.37 3.20
N GLU A 89 5.33 -3.70 2.05
CA GLU A 89 4.76 -2.35 1.98
C GLU A 89 3.28 -2.34 2.37
N SER A 90 2.50 -3.38 2.03
CA SER A 90 1.10 -3.53 2.48
C SER A 90 1.00 -3.55 3.99
N LYS A 91 1.80 -4.39 4.67
CA LYS A 91 1.79 -4.48 6.14
C LYS A 91 2.19 -3.18 6.81
N ILE A 92 3.17 -2.46 6.24
CA ILE A 92 3.58 -1.14 6.74
C ILE A 92 2.47 -0.11 6.51
N GLY A 93 1.79 -0.19 5.37
CA GLY A 93 0.63 0.63 5.03
C GLY A 93 -0.51 0.44 6.03
N GLU A 94 -0.89 -0.81 6.30
CA GLU A 94 -1.94 -1.19 7.28
C GLU A 94 -1.63 -0.63 8.67
N LEU A 95 -0.39 -0.83 9.17
CA LEU A 95 0.02 -0.28 10.47
C LEU A 95 -0.03 1.25 10.50
N ARG A 96 0.37 1.91 9.40
CA ARG A 96 0.32 3.37 9.30
C ARG A 96 -1.13 3.87 9.30
N GLU A 97 -2.02 3.17 8.61
CA GLU A 97 -3.45 3.48 8.57
C GLU A 97 -4.07 3.34 9.96
N GLU A 98 -3.83 2.22 10.65
CA GLU A 98 -4.29 1.99 12.02
C GLU A 98 -3.80 3.09 12.97
N LEU A 99 -2.52 3.43 12.93
CA LEU A 99 -1.96 4.51 13.77
C LEU A 99 -2.60 5.86 13.43
N THR A 100 -2.82 6.15 12.15
CA THR A 100 -3.44 7.41 11.72
C THR A 100 -4.88 7.49 12.23
N LEU A 101 -5.64 6.40 12.17
CA LEU A 101 -6.97 6.30 12.72
C LEU A 101 -6.97 6.54 14.24
N GLN A 102 -6.08 5.88 14.98
CA GLN A 102 -5.96 6.07 16.43
C GLN A 102 -5.64 7.52 16.82
N VAL A 103 -4.70 8.16 16.11
CA VAL A 103 -4.35 9.57 16.32
C VAL A 103 -5.53 10.48 16.02
N ASN A 104 -6.25 10.25 14.92
CA ASN A 104 -7.42 11.04 14.57
C ASN A 104 -8.54 10.90 15.62
N LEU A 105 -8.85 9.68 16.06
CA LEU A 105 -9.82 9.45 17.15
C LEU A 105 -9.41 10.20 18.43
N ARG A 106 -8.12 10.20 18.74
CA ARG A 106 -7.61 10.92 19.90
C ARG A 106 -7.74 12.44 19.75
N ILE A 107 -7.44 12.97 18.57
CA ILE A 107 -7.61 14.39 18.26
C ILE A 107 -9.08 14.78 18.39
N GLU A 108 -10.02 13.97 17.88
CA GLU A 108 -11.46 14.20 18.01
C GLU A 108 -11.91 14.29 19.47
N GLU A 109 -11.42 13.41 20.35
CA GLU A 109 -11.69 13.49 21.79
C GLU A 109 -11.15 14.79 22.41
N GLU A 110 -9.93 15.19 22.05
CA GLU A 110 -9.28 16.39 22.57
C GLU A 110 -9.94 17.67 22.05
N VAL A 111 -10.37 17.69 20.79
CA VAL A 111 -11.16 18.77 20.19
C VAL A 111 -12.51 18.88 20.88
N THR A 112 -13.22 17.77 21.08
CA THR A 112 -14.52 17.75 21.78
C THR A 112 -14.38 18.26 23.22
N LYS A 113 -13.33 17.87 23.94
CA LYS A 113 -13.05 18.40 25.29
C LYS A 113 -12.75 19.89 25.27
N THR A 114 -11.96 20.34 24.30
CA THR A 114 -11.64 21.76 24.13
C THR A 114 -12.92 22.56 23.83
N LEU A 115 -13.78 22.04 22.96
CA LEU A 115 -15.07 22.65 22.64
C LEU A 115 -15.98 22.73 23.86
N HIS A 116 -16.04 21.68 24.70
CA HIS A 116 -16.75 21.71 25.99
C HIS A 116 -16.22 22.79 26.93
N LEU A 117 -14.90 22.95 27.03
CA LEU A 117 -14.28 23.98 27.87
C LEU A 117 -14.61 25.39 27.34
N VAL A 118 -14.53 25.60 26.02
CA VAL A 118 -14.87 26.88 25.37
C VAL A 118 -16.35 27.20 25.53
N ALA A 119 -17.25 26.22 25.34
CA ALA A 119 -18.69 26.39 25.58
C ALA A 119 -18.98 26.73 27.05
N GLY A 120 -18.25 26.11 28.00
CA GLY A 120 -18.30 26.45 29.41
C GLY A 120 -17.88 27.90 29.72
N LEU A 121 -16.87 28.43 29.02
CA LEU A 121 -16.49 29.84 29.14
C LEU A 121 -17.53 30.77 28.49
N TYR A 122 -18.05 30.40 27.33
CA TYR A 122 -19.09 31.17 26.63
C TYR A 122 -20.35 31.37 27.50
N THR A 123 -20.81 30.30 28.16
CA THR A 123 -21.92 30.37 29.13
C THR A 123 -21.61 31.23 30.34
N ARG A 124 -20.39 31.17 30.90
CA ARG A 124 -20.00 32.04 32.04
C ARG A 124 -19.89 33.52 31.67
N LEU A 125 -19.61 33.84 30.41
CA LEU A 125 -19.60 35.22 29.89
C LEU A 125 -21.01 35.78 29.67
N GLY A 126 -22.07 35.01 29.96
CA GLY A 126 -23.46 35.45 29.86
C GLY A 126 -24.09 35.21 28.50
N HIS A 127 -23.38 34.54 27.58
CA HIS A 127 -23.90 34.16 26.27
C HIS A 127 -24.44 32.73 26.31
N THR A 128 -25.65 32.50 25.81
CA THR A 128 -26.26 31.16 25.80
C THR A 128 -25.73 30.36 24.60
N VAL A 129 -25.16 29.18 24.83
CA VAL A 129 -24.75 28.22 23.79
C VAL A 129 -25.95 27.72 22.94
N GLY A 130 -27.16 28.17 23.26
CA GLY A 130 -28.40 27.71 22.63
C GLY A 130 -28.67 28.22 21.21
N GLU A 131 -27.91 29.19 20.70
CA GLU A 131 -28.19 29.79 19.37
C GLU A 131 -27.50 29.07 18.19
N ASP A 132 -26.51 28.22 18.43
CA ASP A 132 -25.77 27.54 17.37
C ASP A 132 -26.08 26.01 17.34
N PRO A 133 -26.95 25.55 16.41
CA PRO A 133 -27.26 24.12 16.27
C PRO A 133 -26.06 23.29 15.79
N GLU A 134 -25.12 23.89 15.06
CA GLU A 134 -23.92 23.21 14.54
C GLU A 134 -22.94 22.92 15.69
N LEU A 135 -22.72 23.89 16.58
CA LEU A 135 -21.88 23.71 17.78
C LEU A 135 -22.41 22.61 18.70
N ARG A 136 -23.74 22.49 18.82
CA ARG A 136 -24.39 21.46 19.65
C ARG A 136 -24.24 20.06 19.06
N GLU A 137 -24.11 19.96 17.75
CA GLU A 137 -23.81 18.71 17.06
C GLU A 137 -22.34 18.32 17.26
N MET A 138 -21.41 19.27 17.12
CA MET A 138 -19.97 19.06 17.34
C MET A 138 -19.59 18.69 18.78
N LEU A 139 -20.40 19.09 19.77
CA LEU A 139 -20.20 18.73 21.18
C LEU A 139 -20.54 17.26 21.49
N LYS A 140 -21.22 16.56 20.59
CA LYS A 140 -21.54 15.15 20.80
C LYS A 140 -20.26 14.32 20.64
N PRO A 141 -19.97 13.39 21.58
CA PRO A 141 -18.82 12.52 21.42
C PRO A 141 -18.97 11.67 20.16
N LEU A 142 -17.86 11.50 19.44
CA LEU A 142 -17.76 10.55 18.35
C LEU A 142 -18.06 9.15 18.90
N ASP A 143 -18.99 8.43 18.27
CA ASP A 143 -19.41 7.08 18.66
C ASP A 143 -18.78 6.05 17.71
N PRO A 144 -17.72 5.31 18.14
CA PRO A 144 -17.02 4.38 17.27
C PRO A 144 -17.92 3.28 16.69
N GLU A 145 -18.93 2.83 17.45
CA GLU A 145 -19.86 1.80 16.99
C GLU A 145 -20.75 2.28 15.84
N ARG A 146 -21.10 3.58 15.82
CA ARG A 146 -21.88 4.16 14.72
C ARG A 146 -21.08 4.23 13.43
N MET A 147 -19.81 4.63 13.51
CA MET A 147 -18.93 4.63 12.33
C MET A 147 -18.72 3.22 11.79
N GLU A 148 -18.52 2.22 12.66
CA GLU A 148 -18.37 0.82 12.22
C GLU A 148 -19.61 0.34 11.46
N ARG A 149 -20.81 0.64 11.96
CA ARG A 149 -22.08 0.32 11.28
C ARG A 149 -22.20 1.03 9.95
N GLU A 150 -21.90 2.33 9.90
CA GLU A 150 -21.99 3.13 8.69
C GLU A 150 -21.02 2.67 7.60
N VAL A 151 -19.76 2.37 7.97
CA VAL A 151 -18.76 1.82 7.05
C VAL A 151 -19.18 0.43 6.57
N THR A 152 -19.70 -0.43 7.46
CA THR A 152 -20.18 -1.78 7.09
C THR A 152 -21.34 -1.71 6.10
N ASP A 153 -22.30 -0.81 6.34
CA ASP A 153 -23.44 -0.60 5.46
C ASP A 153 -23.00 -0.07 4.09
N GLN A 154 -22.05 0.86 4.05
CA GLN A 154 -21.47 1.37 2.81
C GLN A 154 -20.72 0.28 2.03
N ILE A 155 -19.94 -0.58 2.69
CA ILE A 155 -19.26 -1.72 2.08
C ILE A 155 -20.29 -2.71 1.49
N HIS A 156 -21.35 -3.01 2.24
CA HIS A 156 -22.43 -3.87 1.75
C HIS A 156 -23.21 -3.27 0.57
N ALA A 157 -23.36 -1.95 0.52
CA ALA A 157 -23.99 -1.26 -0.60
C ALA A 157 -23.08 -1.23 -1.85
N ALA A 158 -21.77 -1.11 -1.67
CA ALA A 158 -20.80 -1.00 -2.76
C ALA A 158 -20.44 -2.36 -3.40
N ILE A 159 -20.54 -3.48 -2.68
CA ILE A 159 -20.28 -4.82 -3.22
C ILE A 159 -21.53 -5.31 -3.97
N PRO A 160 -21.49 -5.44 -5.32
CA PRO A 160 -22.63 -5.98 -6.06
C PRO A 160 -22.82 -7.43 -5.65
N ARG A 161 -24.03 -7.79 -5.19
CA ARG A 161 -24.39 -9.19 -4.91
C ARG A 161 -24.18 -10.03 -6.18
N LEU A 162 -23.07 -10.76 -6.25
CA LEU A 162 -22.85 -11.81 -7.25
C LEU A 162 -23.94 -12.88 -7.05
N LYS A 163 -25.05 -12.75 -7.77
CA LYS A 163 -26.06 -13.78 -7.89
C LYS A 163 -25.44 -14.95 -8.64
N PHE A 164 -24.85 -15.90 -7.92
CA PHE A 164 -24.51 -17.19 -8.49
C PHE A 164 -25.81 -17.85 -8.98
N GLY A 165 -25.92 -17.98 -10.30
CA GLY A 165 -27.07 -18.58 -10.96
C GLY A 165 -27.32 -19.99 -10.46
N LYS A 166 -28.53 -20.21 -9.94
CA LYS A 166 -29.09 -21.52 -9.62
C LYS A 166 -29.09 -22.39 -10.89
N LYS A 167 -28.07 -23.25 -11.08
CA LYS A 167 -28.12 -24.31 -12.11
C LYS A 167 -29.30 -25.23 -11.76
N ARG A 168 -30.23 -25.33 -12.72
CA ARG A 168 -31.39 -26.22 -12.67
C ARG A 168 -30.92 -27.66 -12.44
N ALA A 169 -31.58 -28.36 -11.52
CA ALA A 169 -31.47 -29.80 -11.36
C ALA A 169 -31.89 -30.49 -12.68
N PRO A 170 -31.18 -31.54 -13.14
CA PRO A 170 -31.68 -32.37 -14.22
C PRO A 170 -32.81 -33.25 -13.69
N THR A 171 -34.04 -32.94 -14.11
CA THR A 171 -35.13 -33.92 -14.19
C THR A 171 -34.94 -34.70 -15.48
N GLY A 172 -34.76 -36.02 -15.37
CA GLY A 172 -34.64 -36.94 -16.49
C GLY A 172 -33.89 -38.19 -16.10
#